data_AF-A0A6G1FS21-F1
#
_entry.id   AF-A0A6G1FS21-F1
#
_cell.length_a   1.000
_cell.length_b   1.000
_cell.length_c   1.000
_cell.angle_alpha   90.00
_cell.angle_beta   90.00
_cell.angle_gamma   90.00
#
_symmetry.space_group_name_H-M   'P 1'
#
loop_
_entity.id
_entity.type
_entity.pdbx_description
1 polymer ?
#
loop_
_entity_poly.entity_id
_entity_poly.type
_entity_poly.pdbx_seq_one_letter_code
_entity_poly.pdbx_strand_id
1 'polypeptide(L)'
;MAFLHHWKLLSLQVFILSILFNQVNADGECYFPGGAWARDYLPCDPYAPTTACCPTGYTCFSNQLCVATHPDVINSTSPVGTSLRPGCTNPAWDELICGDFCLNNPRDDNLGDIAACGSNTFCCGADVRNGNCNCREGKGVFSVPSGDPVTIIGYAELEHTTTALVPGPSPTSKHNSQ
;
A
#
# COMPACT_ATOMS: atom_id res chain seq x y z
N MET A 1 31.07 -4.22 55.07
CA MET A 1 31.09 -3.71 53.69
C MET A 1 30.28 -4.65 52.79
N ALA A 2 28.94 -4.67 52.90
CA ALA A 2 28.09 -5.65 52.19
C ALA A 2 26.77 -5.07 51.65
N PHE A 3 26.64 -3.74 51.55
CA PHE A 3 25.38 -3.08 51.17
C PHE A 3 25.38 -2.41 49.79
N LEU A 4 26.46 -2.50 49.01
CA LEU A 4 26.64 -1.74 47.77
C LEU A 4 26.47 -2.54 46.46
N HIS A 5 26.21 -3.86 46.53
CA HIS A 5 26.13 -4.72 45.34
C HIS A 5 24.71 -5.04 44.86
N HIS A 6 23.65 -4.78 45.64
CA HIS A 6 22.27 -5.11 45.23
C HIS A 6 21.61 -4.06 44.34
N TRP A 7 22.06 -2.80 44.36
CA TRP A 7 21.43 -1.73 43.57
C TRP A 7 21.73 -1.84 42.07
N LYS A 8 22.91 -2.36 41.68
CA LYS A 8 23.31 -2.44 40.27
C LYS A 8 22.58 -3.51 39.46
N LEU A 9 22.11 -4.57 40.11
CA LEU A 9 21.41 -5.68 39.44
C LEU A 9 19.94 -5.37 39.15
N LEU A 10 19.26 -4.60 40.03
CA LEU A 10 17.89 -4.17 39.78
C LEU A 10 17.79 -3.16 38.61
N SER A 11 18.77 -2.27 38.44
CA SER A 11 18.75 -1.31 37.33
C SER A 11 18.97 -1.95 35.96
N LEU A 12 19.67 -3.09 35.88
CA LEU A 12 19.92 -3.76 34.60
C LEU A 12 18.72 -4.57 34.11
N GLN A 13 17.91 -5.13 35.02
CA GLN A 13 16.70 -5.88 34.66
C GLN A 13 15.57 -4.98 34.13
N VAL A 14 15.49 -3.73 34.56
CA VAL A 14 14.47 -2.77 34.08
C VAL A 14 14.73 -2.36 32.63
N PHE A 15 16.00 -2.25 32.20
CA PHE A 15 16.35 -1.86 30.83
C PHE A 15 16.05 -2.92 29.77
N ILE A 16 16.12 -4.21 30.10
CA ILE A 16 15.90 -5.30 29.13
C ILE A 16 14.40 -5.52 28.85
N LEU A 17 13.53 -5.22 29.83
CA LEU A 17 12.08 -5.41 29.68
C LEU A 17 11.41 -4.31 28.84
N SER A 18 12.06 -3.16 28.63
CA SER A 18 11.54 -2.06 27.80
C SER A 18 11.66 -2.29 26.29
N ILE A 19 12.44 -3.29 25.85
CA ILE A 19 12.73 -3.54 24.42
C ILE A 19 11.69 -4.49 23.78
N LEU A 20 10.84 -5.14 24.58
CA LEU A 20 9.90 -6.17 24.10
C LEU A 20 8.50 -5.63 23.74
N PHE A 21 8.28 -4.32 23.78
CA PHE A 21 7.01 -3.68 23.41
C PHE A 21 7.16 -2.74 22.21
N ASN A 22 7.84 -3.17 21.15
CA ASN A 22 7.52 -2.64 19.81
C ASN A 22 6.34 -3.45 19.28
N GLN A 23 5.15 -3.19 19.83
CA GLN A 23 3.90 -3.56 19.18
C GLN A 23 3.79 -2.67 17.93
N VAL A 24 4.33 -3.13 16.79
CA VAL A 24 4.01 -2.57 15.49
C VAL A 24 2.56 -2.94 15.20
N ASN A 25 1.64 -2.13 15.72
CA ASN A 25 0.30 -2.00 15.17
C ASN A 25 0.27 -0.62 14.54
N ALA A 26 0.81 -0.52 13.33
CA ALA A 26 0.63 0.65 12.51
C ALA A 26 -0.05 0.14 11.25
N ASP A 27 -1.38 0.12 11.24
CA ASP A 27 -2.07 0.36 9.97
C ASP A 27 -1.50 1.70 9.49
N GLY A 28 -0.55 1.63 8.56
CA GLY A 28 0.17 2.79 8.08
C GLY A 28 -0.82 3.83 7.57
N GLU A 29 -0.60 5.10 7.93
CA GLU A 29 -1.41 6.19 7.38
C GLU A 29 -1.24 6.22 5.86
N CYS A 30 -2.35 6.29 5.13
CA CYS A 30 -2.36 6.35 3.68
C CYS A 30 -2.54 7.79 3.20
N TYR A 31 -1.91 8.12 2.07
CA TYR A 31 -1.94 9.45 1.48
C TYR A 31 -2.25 9.39 -0.01
N PHE A 32 -2.98 10.38 -0.51
CA PHE A 32 -3.10 10.69 -1.93
C PHE A 32 -1.88 11.46 -2.44
N PRO A 33 -1.69 11.60 -3.77
CA PRO A 33 -0.60 12.40 -4.31
C PRO A 33 -0.60 13.81 -3.72
N GLY A 34 0.59 14.33 -3.42
CA GLY A 34 0.72 15.62 -2.73
C GLY A 34 0.51 15.56 -1.22
N GLY A 35 0.41 14.35 -0.63
CA GLY A 35 0.45 14.13 0.82
C GLY A 35 -0.88 14.34 1.55
N ALA A 36 -1.99 14.44 0.83
CA ALA A 36 -3.31 14.58 1.45
C ALA A 36 -3.72 13.26 2.12
N TRP A 37 -4.20 13.31 3.36
CA TRP A 37 -4.58 12.10 4.12
C TRP A 37 -5.78 11.36 3.48
N ALA A 38 -5.60 10.08 3.18
CA ALA A 38 -6.61 9.18 2.64
C ALA A 38 -7.25 8.36 3.77
N ARG A 39 -8.21 8.96 4.48
CA ARG A 39 -8.81 8.40 5.71
C ARG A 39 -9.44 7.02 5.57
N ASP A 40 -10.06 6.74 4.43
CA ASP A 40 -10.82 5.50 4.22
C ASP A 40 -9.99 4.44 3.49
N TYR A 41 -8.67 4.64 3.41
CA TYR A 41 -7.74 3.74 2.73
C TYR A 41 -6.89 3.02 3.78
N LEU A 42 -6.66 1.73 3.56
CA LEU A 42 -5.79 0.91 4.39
C LEU A 42 -4.65 0.32 3.54
N PRO A 43 -3.48 0.04 4.15
CA PRO A 43 -2.35 -0.56 3.47
C PRO A 43 -2.69 -1.93 2.87
N CYS A 44 -2.21 -2.17 1.64
CA CYS A 44 -2.30 -3.48 0.99
C CYS A 44 -1.37 -4.53 1.61
N ASP A 45 -0.30 -4.08 2.27
CA ASP A 45 0.56 -4.91 3.10
C ASP A 45 0.84 -4.15 4.41
N PRO A 46 0.19 -4.52 5.53
CA PRO A 46 0.35 -3.82 6.81
C PRO A 46 1.74 -4.03 7.44
N TYR A 47 2.56 -4.93 6.89
CA TYR A 47 3.91 -5.21 7.39
C TYR A 47 5.01 -4.55 6.55
N ALA A 48 4.67 -4.03 5.36
CA ALA A 48 5.61 -3.31 4.52
C ALA A 48 5.73 -1.83 4.97
N PRO A 49 6.96 -1.26 4.98
CA PRO A 49 7.15 0.14 5.33
C PRO A 49 6.49 1.08 4.30
N THR A 50 6.58 0.72 3.02
CA THR A 50 5.91 1.42 1.92
C THR A 50 5.06 0.44 1.13
N THR A 51 3.78 0.74 0.97
CA THR A 51 2.86 -0.07 0.18
C THR A 51 1.75 0.79 -0.42
N ALA A 52 1.12 0.26 -1.46
CA ALA A 52 -0.14 0.81 -1.97
C ALA A 52 -1.23 0.71 -0.90
N CYS A 53 -2.21 1.59 -0.96
CA CYS A 53 -3.39 1.54 -0.11
C CYS A 53 -4.67 1.48 -0.95
N CYS A 54 -5.66 0.74 -0.49
CA CYS A 54 -6.96 0.67 -1.13
C CYS A 54 -8.09 0.97 -0.14
N PRO A 55 -9.25 1.45 -0.63
CA PRO A 55 -10.41 1.62 0.23
C PRO A 55 -11.01 0.27 0.64
N THR A 56 -11.67 0.23 1.80
CA THR A 56 -12.37 -0.96 2.28
C THR A 56 -13.30 -1.56 1.21
N GLY A 57 -13.28 -2.89 1.06
CA GLY A 57 -14.05 -3.63 0.05
C GLY A 57 -13.43 -3.69 -1.34
N TYR A 58 -12.31 -3.01 -1.56
CA TYR A 58 -11.51 -3.14 -2.78
C TYR A 58 -10.39 -4.16 -2.58
N THR A 59 -10.06 -4.86 -3.65
CA THR A 59 -8.90 -5.74 -3.73
C THR A 59 -7.69 -4.97 -4.21
N CYS A 60 -6.58 -5.10 -3.49
CA CYS A 60 -5.27 -4.67 -3.92
C CYS A 60 -4.73 -5.58 -5.02
N PHE A 61 -4.23 -5.02 -6.11
CA PHE A 61 -3.57 -5.76 -7.18
C PHE A 61 -2.07 -5.42 -7.27
N SER A 62 -1.27 -6.38 -7.74
CA SER A 62 0.18 -6.23 -7.90
C SER A 62 0.61 -5.20 -8.96
N ASN A 63 -0.33 -4.68 -9.75
CA ASN A 63 -0.15 -3.63 -10.75
C ASN A 63 -0.60 -2.23 -10.26
N GLN A 64 -0.61 -2.02 -8.94
CA GLN A 64 -0.96 -0.74 -8.33
C GLN A 64 -2.38 -0.28 -8.73
N LEU A 65 -3.35 -1.20 -8.73
CA LEU A 65 -4.78 -0.88 -8.84
C LEU A 65 -5.54 -1.38 -7.62
N CYS A 66 -6.59 -0.65 -7.27
CA CYS A 66 -7.63 -1.10 -6.36
C CYS A 66 -8.86 -1.47 -7.18
N VAL A 67 -9.36 -2.70 -7.06
CA VAL A 67 -10.50 -3.16 -7.85
C VAL A 67 -11.67 -3.52 -6.94
N ALA A 68 -12.85 -2.98 -7.22
CA ALA A 68 -14.08 -3.31 -6.50
C ALA A 68 -14.47 -4.76 -6.77
N THR A 69 -14.34 -5.62 -5.76
CA THR A 69 -14.66 -7.06 -5.84
C THR A 69 -15.63 -7.50 -4.75
N HIS A 70 -15.68 -6.79 -3.61
CA HIS A 70 -16.52 -7.18 -2.49
C HIS A 70 -17.97 -6.66 -2.65
N PRO A 71 -19.00 -7.48 -2.38
CA PRO A 71 -20.42 -7.10 -2.54
C PRO A 71 -20.81 -5.80 -1.83
N ASP A 72 -20.22 -5.51 -0.68
CA ASP A 72 -20.58 -4.34 0.14
C ASP A 72 -20.27 -2.99 -0.54
N VAL A 73 -19.33 -2.96 -1.48
CA VAL A 73 -18.99 -1.74 -2.24
C VAL A 73 -19.60 -1.73 -3.64
N ILE A 74 -20.18 -2.84 -4.08
CA ILE A 74 -20.75 -2.99 -5.41
C ILE A 74 -22.14 -2.36 -5.46
N ASN A 75 -22.32 -1.41 -6.36
CA ASN A 75 -23.60 -0.75 -6.60
C ASN A 75 -23.69 -0.24 -8.05
N SER A 76 -24.77 0.48 -8.41
CA SER A 76 -24.96 1.00 -9.78
C SER A 76 -23.88 1.98 -10.24
N THR A 77 -23.20 2.64 -9.31
CA THR A 77 -22.15 3.63 -9.56
C THR A 77 -20.75 3.01 -9.49
N SER A 78 -20.61 1.90 -8.76
CA SER A 78 -19.37 1.14 -8.63
C SER A 78 -19.63 -0.35 -8.89
N PRO A 79 -19.80 -0.76 -10.16
CA PRO A 79 -19.95 -2.18 -10.49
C PRO A 79 -18.70 -2.99 -10.14
N VAL A 80 -18.83 -4.32 -10.13
CA VAL A 80 -17.69 -5.25 -10.04
C VAL A 80 -16.64 -4.86 -11.09
N GLY A 81 -15.38 -4.81 -10.69
CA GLY A 81 -14.27 -4.45 -11.59
C GLY A 81 -13.99 -2.95 -11.68
N THR A 82 -14.77 -2.09 -11.00
CA THR A 82 -14.44 -0.67 -10.87
C THR A 82 -13.03 -0.53 -10.34
N SER A 83 -12.15 0.13 -11.09
CA SER A 83 -10.74 0.27 -10.77
C SER A 83 -10.45 1.68 -10.29
N LEU A 84 -9.61 1.80 -9.27
CA LEU A 84 -9.10 3.05 -8.75
C LEU A 84 -7.57 2.99 -8.70
N ARG A 85 -6.95 4.16 -8.83
CA ARG A 85 -5.56 4.40 -8.46
C ARG A 85 -5.44 4.33 -6.92
N PRO A 86 -4.47 3.61 -6.36
CA PRO A 86 -4.32 3.41 -4.91
C PRO A 86 -3.87 4.69 -4.19
N GLY A 87 -4.04 4.73 -2.87
CA GLY A 87 -3.22 5.62 -2.02
C GLY A 87 -1.82 5.04 -1.81
N CYS A 88 -1.00 5.71 -1.03
CA CYS A 88 0.30 5.16 -0.60
C CYS A 88 0.59 5.49 0.86
N THR A 89 1.27 4.58 1.57
CA THR A 89 1.77 4.88 2.92
C THR A 89 2.93 5.87 2.93
N ASN A 90 3.60 6.07 1.79
CA ASN A 90 4.62 7.09 1.61
C ASN A 90 4.00 8.41 1.10
N PRO A 91 3.95 9.48 1.92
CA PRO A 91 3.36 10.76 1.54
C PRO A 91 4.17 11.54 0.49
N ALA A 92 5.44 11.19 0.27
CA ALA A 92 6.29 11.84 -0.72
C ALA A 92 6.03 11.33 -2.15
N TRP A 93 5.41 10.14 -2.30
CA TRP A 93 5.13 9.54 -3.61
C TRP A 93 6.39 9.37 -4.49
N ASP A 94 7.54 9.11 -3.87
CA ASP A 94 8.83 8.93 -4.53
C ASP A 94 9.25 7.44 -4.67
N GLU A 95 8.35 6.51 -4.33
CA GLU A 95 8.53 5.07 -4.50
C GLU A 95 7.56 4.50 -5.53
N LEU A 96 8.07 3.67 -6.45
CA LEU A 96 7.29 3.09 -7.55
C LEU A 96 6.08 2.25 -7.07
N ILE A 97 6.16 1.67 -5.87
CA ILE A 97 5.06 0.88 -5.28
C ILE A 97 3.79 1.72 -5.05
N CYS A 98 3.92 3.05 -4.93
CA CYS A 98 2.80 3.98 -4.84
C CYS A 98 2.07 4.18 -6.18
N GLY A 99 2.66 3.74 -7.29
CA GLY A 99 2.19 4.03 -8.66
C GLY A 99 2.68 5.39 -9.17
N ASP A 100 2.76 5.52 -10.49
CA ASP A 100 3.35 6.67 -11.20
C ASP A 100 2.34 7.41 -12.10
N PHE A 101 1.05 7.05 -12.02
CA PHE A 101 -0.01 7.59 -12.86
C PHE A 101 -0.99 8.49 -12.08
N CYS A 102 -1.60 9.44 -12.80
CA CYS A 102 -2.56 10.42 -12.28
C CYS A 102 -2.02 11.32 -11.15
N LEU A 103 -0.72 11.66 -11.21
CA LEU A 103 -0.05 12.49 -10.20
C LEU A 103 -0.12 14.00 -10.50
N ASN A 104 -0.51 14.38 -11.73
CA ASN A 104 -0.41 15.75 -12.23
C ASN A 104 -1.42 16.72 -11.62
N ASN A 105 -2.58 16.23 -11.14
CA ASN A 105 -3.60 17.07 -10.50
C ASN A 105 -3.89 16.54 -9.07
N PRO A 106 -2.95 16.64 -8.12
CA PRO A 106 -3.03 15.97 -6.83
C PRO A 106 -4.27 16.32 -6.00
N ARG A 107 -4.89 17.48 -6.23
CA ARG A 107 -6.16 17.84 -5.57
C ARG A 107 -7.38 17.21 -6.24
N ASP A 108 -7.42 17.22 -7.57
CA ASP A 108 -8.57 16.80 -8.37
C ASP A 108 -8.58 15.29 -8.64
N ASP A 109 -7.41 14.65 -8.56
CA ASP A 109 -7.23 13.21 -8.67
C ASP A 109 -7.23 12.52 -7.28
N ASN A 110 -7.49 13.25 -6.20
CA ASN A 110 -7.78 12.64 -4.90
C ASN A 110 -8.90 11.60 -5.06
N LEU A 111 -8.86 10.53 -4.25
CA LEU A 111 -9.72 9.33 -4.38
C LEU A 111 -9.38 8.40 -5.56
N GLY A 112 -8.42 8.77 -6.42
CA GLY A 112 -7.86 7.86 -7.41
C GLY A 112 -8.81 7.47 -8.54
N ASP A 113 -9.78 8.34 -8.87
CA ASP A 113 -10.71 8.13 -9.97
C ASP A 113 -9.97 7.95 -11.30
N ILE A 114 -10.24 6.83 -11.97
CA ILE A 114 -9.72 6.51 -13.30
C ILE A 114 -10.83 5.94 -14.17
N ALA A 115 -10.82 6.28 -15.45
CA ALA A 115 -11.75 5.72 -16.43
C ALA A 115 -11.05 4.63 -17.23
N ALA A 116 -11.61 3.42 -17.23
CA ALA A 116 -11.12 2.33 -18.07
C ALA A 116 -11.44 2.61 -19.55
N CYS A 117 -10.42 2.54 -20.40
CA CYS A 117 -10.51 2.73 -21.85
C CYS A 117 -10.49 1.40 -22.63
N GLY A 118 -10.34 0.27 -21.95
CA GLY A 118 -10.17 -1.06 -22.55
C GLY A 118 -8.70 -1.44 -22.75
N SER A 119 -8.42 -2.72 -22.99
CA SER A 119 -7.05 -3.25 -23.22
C SER A 119 -6.02 -2.82 -22.15
N ASN A 120 -6.42 -2.80 -20.88
CA ASN A 120 -5.62 -2.33 -19.75
C ASN A 120 -5.12 -0.88 -19.88
N THR A 121 -5.86 -0.05 -20.61
CA THR A 121 -5.60 1.39 -20.71
C THR A 121 -6.61 2.20 -19.92
N PHE A 122 -6.16 3.34 -19.41
CA PHE A 122 -6.92 4.16 -18.48
C PHE A 122 -6.71 5.65 -18.77
N CYS A 123 -7.67 6.45 -18.32
CA CYS A 123 -7.58 7.90 -18.20
C CYS A 123 -7.66 8.30 -16.73
N CYS A 124 -6.95 9.35 -16.34
CA CYS A 124 -7.16 9.98 -15.04
C CYS A 124 -8.50 10.72 -15.02
N GLY A 125 -9.25 10.58 -13.93
CA GLY A 125 -10.58 11.18 -13.81
C GLY A 125 -10.59 12.68 -14.05
N ALA A 126 -9.62 13.42 -13.50
CA ALA A 126 -9.51 14.87 -13.72
C ALA A 126 -9.23 15.19 -15.20
N ASP A 127 -8.40 14.40 -15.86
CA ASP A 127 -8.08 14.62 -17.27
C ASP A 127 -9.27 14.33 -18.20
N VAL A 128 -10.13 13.37 -17.86
CA VAL A 128 -11.41 13.18 -18.57
C VAL A 128 -12.30 14.42 -18.41
N ARG A 129 -12.47 14.90 -17.18
CA ARG A 129 -13.31 16.09 -16.88
C ARG A 129 -12.80 17.35 -17.57
N ASN A 130 -11.48 17.50 -17.68
CA ASN A 130 -10.83 18.65 -18.29
C ASN A 130 -10.65 18.54 -19.82
N GLY A 131 -11.04 17.41 -20.44
CA GLY A 131 -10.85 17.16 -21.88
C GLY A 131 -9.40 16.87 -22.30
N ASN A 132 -8.53 16.59 -21.33
CA ASN A 132 -7.15 16.20 -21.54
C ASN A 132 -7.01 14.71 -21.88
N CYS A 133 -7.96 13.87 -21.45
CA CYS A 133 -8.02 12.46 -21.79
C CYS A 133 -9.32 12.07 -22.50
N ASN A 134 -9.20 11.21 -23.52
CA ASN A 134 -10.32 10.67 -24.29
C ASN A 134 -10.00 9.24 -24.74
N CYS A 135 -10.70 8.26 -24.12
CA CYS A 135 -10.54 6.84 -24.44
C CYS A 135 -10.84 6.49 -25.90
N ARG A 136 -11.77 7.20 -26.55
CA ARG A 136 -12.16 6.92 -27.95
C ARG A 136 -11.10 7.35 -28.94
N GLU A 137 -10.41 8.44 -28.63
CA GLU A 137 -9.37 9.03 -29.48
C GLU A 137 -7.96 8.54 -29.11
N GLY A 138 -7.82 7.78 -28.00
CA GLY A 138 -6.52 7.39 -27.45
C GLY A 138 -5.69 8.58 -26.95
N LYS A 139 -6.33 9.73 -26.70
CA LYS A 139 -5.65 10.94 -26.20
C LYS A 139 -5.49 10.84 -24.70
N GLY A 140 -4.28 11.08 -24.20
CA GLY A 140 -3.99 11.14 -22.75
C GLY A 140 -4.11 9.80 -22.02
N VAL A 141 -4.30 8.70 -22.73
CA VAL A 141 -4.42 7.37 -22.15
C VAL A 141 -3.05 6.85 -21.70
N PHE A 142 -3.03 6.12 -20.60
CA PHE A 142 -1.85 5.37 -20.14
C PHE A 142 -2.19 3.89 -20.03
N SER A 143 -1.16 3.03 -20.05
CA SER A 143 -1.31 1.59 -19.92
C SER A 143 -0.86 1.14 -18.54
N VAL A 144 -1.64 0.27 -17.90
CA VAL A 144 -1.25 -0.43 -16.68
C VAL A 144 -1.08 -1.91 -17.03
N PRO A 145 0.05 -2.57 -16.74
CA PRO A 145 0.19 -4.01 -16.95
C PRO A 145 -0.91 -4.79 -16.22
N SER A 146 -1.19 -6.02 -16.66
CA SER A 146 -2.05 -6.91 -15.86
C SER A 146 -1.41 -7.18 -14.50
N GLY A 147 -2.23 -7.24 -13.46
CA GLY A 147 -1.80 -7.58 -12.10
C GLY A 147 -2.61 -8.75 -11.55
N ASP A 148 -2.10 -9.31 -10.46
CA ASP A 148 -2.73 -10.38 -9.70
C ASP A 148 -3.36 -9.81 -8.41
N PRO A 149 -4.50 -10.36 -7.96
CA PRO A 149 -5.11 -9.96 -6.70
C PRO A 149 -4.21 -10.38 -5.52
N VAL A 150 -4.05 -9.47 -4.55
CA VAL A 150 -3.19 -9.66 -3.36
C VAL A 150 -4.05 -9.86 -2.12
N THR A 151 -4.83 -8.84 -1.73
CA THR A 151 -5.68 -8.89 -0.53
C THR A 151 -6.93 -8.03 -0.71
N ILE A 152 -8.00 -8.35 0.04
CA ILE A 152 -9.24 -7.55 0.09
C ILE A 152 -9.20 -6.70 1.36
N ILE A 153 -9.25 -5.38 1.21
CA ILE A 153 -9.13 -4.47 2.33
C ILE A 153 -10.36 -4.53 3.25
N GLY A 154 -10.11 -4.66 4.56
CA GLY A 154 -11.12 -4.59 5.61
C GLY A 154 -11.86 -5.91 5.89
N TYR A 155 -11.44 -7.02 5.26
CA TYR A 155 -12.05 -8.35 5.45
C TYR A 155 -10.97 -9.39 5.75
N ALA A 156 -10.80 -9.70 7.03
CA ALA A 156 -9.75 -10.58 7.55
C ALA A 156 -9.84 -12.06 7.08
N GLU A 157 -10.95 -12.48 6.46
CA GLU A 157 -11.15 -13.87 6.00
C GLU A 157 -10.75 -14.12 4.54
N LEU A 158 -10.35 -13.10 3.78
CA LEU A 158 -10.13 -13.20 2.33
C LEU A 158 -8.70 -12.87 1.89
N GLU A 159 -7.73 -12.87 2.81
CA GLU A 159 -6.33 -12.69 2.47
C GLU A 159 -5.80 -13.89 1.67
N HIS A 160 -5.55 -13.72 0.38
CA HIS A 160 -4.74 -14.67 -0.37
C HIS A 160 -3.28 -14.48 0.02
N THR A 161 -2.86 -15.17 1.08
CA THR A 161 -1.46 -15.23 1.49
C THR A 161 -0.65 -15.99 0.44
N THR A 162 -0.07 -15.27 -0.52
CA THR A 162 1.11 -15.75 -1.25
C THR A 162 2.22 -14.72 -1.20
N THR A 163 2.67 -14.39 0.02
CA THR A 163 4.00 -13.85 0.22
C THR A 163 4.98 -15.01 0.21
N ALA A 164 5.61 -15.27 -0.94
CA ALA A 164 6.73 -16.21 -1.00
C ALA A 164 7.90 -15.63 -0.21
N LEU A 165 8.20 -16.22 0.95
CA LEU A 165 9.42 -15.93 1.69
C LEU A 165 10.62 -16.36 0.83
N VAL A 166 11.33 -15.40 0.25
CA VAL A 166 12.65 -15.66 -0.35
C VAL A 166 13.60 -16.04 0.79
N PRO A 167 14.22 -17.24 0.78
CA PRO A 167 15.24 -17.57 1.76
C PRO A 167 16.44 -16.64 1.55
N GLY A 168 16.72 -15.78 2.52
CA GLY A 168 17.90 -14.92 2.49
C GLY A 168 19.19 -15.74 2.41
N PRO A 169 20.24 -15.25 1.72
CA PRO A 169 21.50 -15.96 1.64
C PRO A 169 22.13 -16.13 3.02
N SER A 170 22.44 -17.37 3.40
CA SER A 170 23.17 -17.71 4.63
C SER A 170 24.55 -17.03 4.63
N PRO A 171 24.93 -16.32 5.71
CA PRO A 171 26.30 -15.84 5.85
C PRO A 171 27.24 -17.02 6.13
N THR A 172 28.09 -17.36 5.15
CA THR A 172 29.19 -18.31 5.36
C THR A 172 30.28 -17.62 6.18
N SER A 173 30.36 -17.95 7.48
CA SER A 173 31.47 -17.53 8.33
C SER A 173 32.75 -18.25 7.88
N LYS A 174 33.73 -17.51 7.35
CA LYS A 174 35.10 -18.01 7.17
C LYS A 174 35.80 -17.94 8.53
N HIS A 175 35.89 -19.09 9.20
CA HIS A 175 36.80 -19.27 10.32
C HIS A 175 38.22 -19.41 9.76
N ASN A 176 39.05 -18.40 10.01
CA ASN A 176 40.47 -18.43 9.68
C ASN A 176 41.19 -19.25 10.77
N SER A 177 41.95 -20.26 10.37
CA SER A 177 42.91 -20.97 11.23
C SER A 177 44.06 -21.47 10.37
N GLN A 178 45.13 -20.68 10.33
CA GLN A 178 46.53 -21.09 10.48
C GLN A 178 47.43 -19.85 10.53
#